data_AF-A0A661PN36-F1
#
_entry.id   AF-A0A661PN36-F1
#
_cell.length_a   1.000
_cell.length_b   1.000
_cell.length_c   1.000
_cell.angle_alpha   90.00
_cell.angle_beta   90.00
_cell.angle_gamma   90.00
#
_symmetry.space_group_name_H-M   'P 1'
#
loop_
_entity.id
_entity.type
_entity.pdbx_description
1 polymer ?
#
loop_
_entity_poly.entity_id
_entity_poly.type
_entity_poly.pdbx_seq_one_letter_code
_entity_poly.pdbx_strand_id
1 'polypeptide(L)'
;MLKKSITSLIGIIILGSLVLMLGCSDDNSPTGLSTGTEQLAELISLVQSIAPPVYDGPSFSGSMQFSPLPADSFWLEGDTPWIGKAFGDEWPTALYTNVSVFDDQIKLLNFAVENGVGTHTRIAGSDTTSVVVEITDLSGATTIPTEFQTIYGGTSATFDKYYHVTEGDDVIDAGISATNEDASVLIYQNIPEDVSSNSSRNTILYYAYANLTTGTLVFSGAEHKVINGADYSLGFKLNSLDGELFDYNMSYYVNNPTYSYSMVECLTGGGDKDGDFVLRHAKYLPADGDLNADDEYVSIFNPPDYTYVNDTVSANLTQYITDSRLYDIDDLPSTWFSNPWD
;
A
#
# COMPACT_ATOMS: atom_id res chain seq x y z
N MET A 1 -42.57 50.52 21.10
CA MET A 1 -42.35 51.01 19.70
C MET A 1 -40.90 51.46 19.58
N LEU A 2 -40.33 51.21 18.40
CA LEU A 2 -38.96 51.50 17.91
C LEU A 2 -37.79 50.58 18.32
N LYS A 3 -37.41 49.76 17.33
CA LYS A 3 -36.05 49.29 17.02
C LYS A 3 -35.27 50.37 16.26
N LYS A 4 -33.94 50.36 16.44
CA LYS A 4 -32.79 50.71 15.55
C LYS A 4 -31.65 51.23 16.46
N SER A 5 -30.35 51.06 16.25
CA SER A 5 -29.48 50.33 15.30
C SER A 5 -28.03 50.66 15.73
N ILE A 6 -27.14 49.66 15.72
CA ILE A 6 -25.69 49.65 15.39
C ILE A 6 -24.82 50.89 15.71
N THR A 7 -23.74 50.70 16.49
CA THR A 7 -22.39 51.17 16.09
C THR A 7 -21.25 50.40 16.78
N SER A 8 -20.27 50.05 15.94
CA SER A 8 -18.93 49.49 16.17
C SER A 8 -18.02 50.31 17.09
N LEU A 9 -17.17 49.64 17.89
CA LEU A 9 -15.84 50.10 18.33
C LEU A 9 -15.12 48.93 19.06
N ILE A 10 -13.94 48.46 18.61
CA ILE A 10 -12.58 48.66 19.17
C ILE A 10 -11.71 47.69 18.33
N GLY A 11 -10.52 47.97 17.79
CA GLY A 11 -9.53 49.00 18.07
C GLY A 11 -8.15 48.35 18.29
N ILE A 12 -7.43 48.11 17.18
CA ILE A 12 -5.97 48.22 16.92
C ILE A 12 -4.98 48.04 18.10
N ILE A 13 -4.03 47.10 17.95
CA ILE A 13 -2.60 47.31 18.26
C ILE A 13 -1.75 46.74 17.11
N ILE A 14 -1.02 47.65 16.45
CA ILE A 14 0.09 47.41 15.52
C ILE A 14 1.36 47.94 16.22
N LEU A 15 2.45 47.16 16.19
CA LEU A 15 3.89 47.53 16.06
C LEU A 15 4.70 46.39 16.72
N GLY A 16 5.49 45.61 15.98
CA GLY A 16 6.86 45.97 15.53
C GLY A 16 7.83 45.13 16.38
N SER A 17 8.84 44.43 15.88
CA SER A 17 9.78 44.84 14.85
C SER A 17 10.58 43.63 14.36
N LEU A 18 10.82 43.63 13.05
CA LEU A 18 11.89 42.95 12.35
C LEU A 18 13.25 43.43 12.91
N VAL A 19 14.11 42.52 13.38
CA VAL A 19 15.56 42.73 13.48
C VAL A 19 16.26 41.46 13.01
N LEU A 20 16.76 41.50 11.77
CA LEU A 20 17.92 40.75 11.33
C LEU A 20 19.16 41.63 11.62
N MET A 21 20.16 41.09 12.31
CA MET A 21 21.57 41.02 11.87
C MET A 21 22.52 40.65 13.02
N LEU A 22 23.30 39.58 12.76
CA LEU A 22 24.71 39.35 13.11
C LEU A 22 25.11 39.10 14.57
N GLY A 23 25.39 37.81 14.84
CA GLY A 23 26.35 37.35 15.83
C GLY A 23 26.94 36.01 15.40
N CYS A 24 28.04 36.02 14.63
CA CYS A 24 28.94 34.88 14.55
C CYS A 24 29.75 34.81 15.84
N SER A 25 29.65 33.71 16.59
CA SER A 25 30.73 33.25 17.47
C SER A 25 30.51 31.77 17.77
N ASP A 26 31.45 30.98 17.24
CA ASP A 26 31.89 29.64 17.63
C ASP A 26 30.93 28.45 17.61
N ASP A 27 31.33 27.48 16.78
CA ASP A 27 31.17 26.03 16.94
C ASP A 27 29.80 25.53 17.38
N ASN A 28 28.95 25.32 16.39
CA ASN A 28 28.19 24.08 16.26
C ASN A 28 27.80 23.93 14.79
N SER A 29 28.62 23.18 14.04
CA SER A 29 28.13 22.52 12.83
C SER A 29 26.81 21.82 13.20
N PRO A 30 25.71 21.99 12.43
CA PRO A 30 24.48 21.29 12.73
C PRO A 30 24.78 19.80 12.67
N THR A 31 24.81 19.18 13.85
CA THR A 31 24.93 17.75 14.04
C THR A 31 23.74 17.08 13.37
N GLY A 32 24.04 16.20 12.41
CA GLY A 32 23.29 14.97 12.12
C GLY A 32 21.87 15.16 11.62
N LEU A 33 21.67 14.85 10.33
CA LEU A 33 20.36 14.71 9.72
C LEU A 33 19.43 13.78 10.52
N SER A 34 18.23 14.26 10.86
CA SER A 34 17.06 13.49 11.28
C SER A 34 16.31 12.87 10.09
N THR A 35 16.99 12.66 8.95
CA THR A 35 16.31 12.43 7.67
C THR A 35 15.64 11.07 7.54
N GLY A 36 16.18 10.02 8.18
CA GLY A 36 15.65 8.66 7.97
C GLY A 36 14.19 8.48 8.39
N THR A 37 13.83 8.95 9.58
CA THR A 37 12.48 8.76 10.13
C THR A 37 11.44 9.62 9.40
N GLU A 38 11.78 10.88 9.12
CA GLU A 38 10.90 11.80 8.40
C GLU A 38 10.60 11.27 6.98
N GLN A 39 11.61 10.73 6.30
CA GLN A 39 11.49 10.22 4.93
C GLN A 39 10.64 8.95 4.82
N LEU A 40 10.73 8.04 5.79
CA LEU A 40 9.89 6.84 5.79
C LEU A 40 8.42 7.17 6.08
N ALA A 41 8.15 8.13 6.96
CA ALA A 41 6.78 8.60 7.21
C ALA A 41 6.17 9.31 5.98
N GLU A 42 7.01 10.00 5.18
CA GLU A 42 6.59 10.60 3.91
C GLU A 42 6.15 9.56 2.86
N LEU A 43 6.70 8.33 2.89
CA LEU A 43 6.29 7.26 1.95
C LEU A 43 4.80 6.93 2.08
N ILE A 44 4.29 6.75 3.29
CA ILE A 44 2.87 6.45 3.53
C ILE A 44 1.98 7.58 3.04
N SER A 45 2.36 8.82 3.37
CA SER A 45 1.64 10.01 2.94
C SER A 45 1.62 10.14 1.41
N LEU A 46 2.71 9.75 0.74
CA LEU A 46 2.80 9.76 -0.72
C LEU A 46 1.98 8.65 -1.36
N VAL A 47 1.94 7.44 -0.80
CA VAL A 47 1.02 6.36 -1.27
C VAL A 47 -0.42 6.87 -1.25
N GLN A 48 -0.84 7.45 -0.13
CA GLN A 48 -2.21 7.95 0.04
C GLN A 48 -2.50 9.17 -0.85
N SER A 49 -1.49 9.97 -1.19
CA SER A 49 -1.69 11.14 -2.04
C SER A 49 -1.80 10.81 -3.52
N ILE A 50 -1.32 9.65 -3.97
CA ILE A 50 -1.39 9.23 -5.38
C ILE A 50 -2.54 8.27 -5.70
N ALA A 51 -3.04 7.54 -4.70
CA ALA A 51 -4.14 6.60 -4.88
C ALA A 51 -5.50 7.31 -4.90
N PRO A 52 -6.52 6.75 -5.60
CA PRO A 52 -7.91 7.17 -5.42
C PRO A 52 -8.33 7.06 -3.95
N PRO A 53 -9.15 7.99 -3.41
CA PRO A 53 -9.54 8.02 -1.99
C PRO A 53 -10.13 6.70 -1.47
N VAL A 54 -10.01 6.39 -0.18
CA VAL A 54 -10.65 5.19 0.40
C VAL A 54 -12.13 5.13 0.03
N TYR A 55 -12.57 4.00 -0.50
CA TYR A 55 -13.98 3.78 -0.83
C TYR A 55 -14.78 3.40 0.42
N ASP A 56 -15.64 4.33 0.86
CA ASP A 56 -16.59 4.14 1.96
C ASP A 56 -17.94 3.62 1.42
N GLY A 57 -17.95 2.33 1.07
CA GLY A 57 -19.09 1.63 0.49
C GLY A 57 -20.07 1.03 1.50
N PRO A 58 -21.10 0.31 1.04
CA PRO A 58 -21.95 -0.47 1.94
C PRO A 58 -21.11 -1.47 2.75
N SER A 59 -21.24 -1.43 4.08
CA SER A 59 -20.46 -2.27 5.01
C SER A 59 -20.63 -3.77 4.72
N PHE A 60 -19.53 -4.51 4.64
CA PHE A 60 -19.55 -5.95 4.43
C PHE A 60 -20.26 -6.70 5.57
N SER A 61 -21.32 -7.45 5.25
CA SER A 61 -22.14 -8.16 6.24
C SER A 61 -21.62 -9.55 6.64
N GLY A 62 -20.51 -10.02 6.05
CA GLY A 62 -19.93 -11.33 6.34
C GLY A 62 -20.66 -12.53 5.70
N SER A 63 -21.80 -12.30 5.04
CA SER A 63 -22.51 -13.33 4.26
C SER A 63 -22.50 -12.97 2.79
N MET A 64 -21.88 -13.80 1.94
CA MET A 64 -21.97 -13.65 0.48
C MET A 64 -23.39 -13.96 0.00
N GLN A 65 -24.25 -12.95 -0.17
CA GLN A 65 -25.48 -13.13 -0.94
C GLN A 65 -25.29 -12.54 -2.34
N PHE A 66 -25.09 -13.42 -3.32
CA PHE A 66 -25.18 -13.08 -4.73
C PHE A 66 -26.64 -12.74 -5.08
N SER A 67 -27.03 -11.49 -4.86
CA SER A 67 -28.27 -10.97 -5.42
C SER A 67 -28.03 -10.65 -6.89
N PRO A 68 -28.95 -10.96 -7.82
CA PRO A 68 -28.82 -10.60 -9.22
C PRO A 68 -28.96 -9.08 -9.35
N LEU A 69 -27.83 -8.41 -9.20
CA LEU A 69 -27.67 -6.99 -9.40
C LEU A 69 -27.46 -6.72 -10.91
N PRO A 70 -27.92 -5.57 -11.43
CA PRO A 70 -27.48 -5.07 -12.74
C PRO A 70 -25.94 -5.13 -12.83
N ALA A 71 -25.38 -5.39 -14.02
CA ALA A 71 -23.93 -5.45 -14.23
C ALA A 71 -23.19 -4.21 -13.69
N ASP A 72 -23.83 -3.05 -13.81
CA ASP A 72 -23.30 -1.75 -13.43
C ASP A 72 -23.23 -1.57 -11.89
N SER A 73 -23.98 -2.36 -11.11
CA SER A 73 -24.00 -2.26 -9.66
C SER A 73 -23.09 -3.23 -8.93
N PHE A 74 -22.38 -4.14 -9.61
CA PHE A 74 -21.31 -4.94 -8.98
C PHE A 74 -20.10 -4.10 -8.56
N TRP A 75 -19.89 -2.96 -9.21
CA TRP A 75 -18.79 -2.05 -8.88
C TRP A 75 -18.98 -1.34 -7.54
N LEU A 76 -20.21 -0.91 -7.24
CA LEU A 76 -20.51 0.04 -6.15
C LEU A 76 -21.57 -0.48 -5.15
N GLU A 77 -22.23 -1.59 -5.45
CA GLU A 77 -23.31 -2.15 -4.62
C GLU A 77 -23.08 -3.65 -4.34
N GLY A 78 -23.91 -4.20 -3.45
CA GLY A 78 -23.80 -5.58 -2.99
C GLY A 78 -22.90 -5.74 -1.77
N ASP A 79 -22.76 -6.97 -1.29
CA ASP A 79 -21.93 -7.27 -0.11
C ASP A 79 -20.43 -7.10 -0.42
N THR A 80 -20.02 -7.21 -1.68
CA THR A 80 -18.59 -7.26 -2.07
C THR A 80 -18.30 -6.41 -3.32
N PRO A 81 -18.50 -5.08 -3.27
CA PRO A 81 -18.30 -4.22 -4.43
C PRO A 81 -16.84 -4.27 -4.92
N TRP A 82 -16.63 -4.33 -6.23
CA TRP A 82 -15.27 -4.42 -6.79
C TRP A 82 -14.41 -3.19 -6.49
N ILE A 83 -15.01 -1.99 -6.39
CA ILE A 83 -14.28 -0.81 -5.92
C ILE A 83 -13.80 -1.01 -4.48
N GLY A 84 -14.61 -1.60 -3.61
CA GLY A 84 -14.20 -1.94 -2.24
C GLY A 84 -13.07 -2.96 -2.19
N LYS A 85 -13.01 -3.91 -3.13
CA LYS A 85 -11.87 -4.84 -3.27
C LYS A 85 -10.60 -4.17 -3.80
N ALA A 86 -10.73 -3.08 -4.57
CA ALA A 86 -9.59 -2.34 -5.10
C ALA A 86 -9.06 -1.30 -4.11
N PHE A 87 -9.93 -0.41 -3.63
CA PHE A 87 -9.62 0.82 -2.91
C PHE A 87 -10.38 0.94 -1.56
N GLY A 88 -10.92 -0.15 -1.02
CA GLY A 88 -11.47 -0.18 0.33
C GLY A 88 -10.41 -0.47 1.40
N ASP A 89 -10.85 -0.47 2.66
CA ASP A 89 -10.06 -0.79 3.86
C ASP A 89 -10.57 -2.04 4.62
N GLU A 90 -11.74 -2.57 4.25
CA GLU A 90 -12.34 -3.76 4.87
C GLU A 90 -11.82 -5.09 4.29
N TRP A 91 -11.40 -5.10 3.01
CA TRP A 91 -11.04 -6.33 2.29
C TRP A 91 -9.54 -6.63 2.40
N PRO A 92 -9.13 -7.86 2.77
CA PRO A 92 -7.71 -8.22 2.90
C PRO A 92 -6.85 -7.92 1.66
N THR A 93 -7.45 -7.98 0.47
CA THR A 93 -6.78 -7.74 -0.82
C THR A 93 -6.81 -6.30 -1.28
N ALA A 94 -7.52 -5.42 -0.57
CA ALA A 94 -7.68 -4.03 -0.99
C ALA A 94 -6.45 -3.20 -0.67
N LEU A 95 -6.23 -2.17 -1.49
CA LEU A 95 -5.06 -1.30 -1.38
C LEU A 95 -4.92 -0.71 0.02
N TYR A 96 -5.99 -0.16 0.61
CA TYR A 96 -5.87 0.54 1.88
C TYR A 96 -5.72 -0.37 3.09
N THR A 97 -6.17 -1.63 3.01
CA THR A 97 -5.81 -2.64 4.00
C THR A 97 -4.30 -2.93 3.96
N ASN A 98 -3.73 -3.06 2.76
CA ASN A 98 -2.28 -3.26 2.58
C ASN A 98 -1.47 -2.02 3.01
N VAL A 99 -1.97 -0.81 2.72
CA VAL A 99 -1.37 0.45 3.21
C VAL A 99 -1.38 0.52 4.72
N SER A 100 -2.46 0.11 5.39
CA SER A 100 -2.53 0.09 6.86
C SER A 100 -1.50 -0.87 7.46
N VAL A 101 -1.37 -2.07 6.91
CA VAL A 101 -0.35 -3.05 7.36
C VAL A 101 1.05 -2.48 7.16
N PHE A 102 1.32 -1.92 5.99
CA PHE A 102 2.60 -1.30 5.67
C PHE A 102 2.91 -0.09 6.57
N ASP A 103 1.92 0.75 6.89
CA ASP A 103 2.06 1.87 7.82
C ASP A 103 2.46 1.42 9.23
N ASP A 104 1.86 0.34 9.74
CA ASP A 104 2.24 -0.22 11.05
C ASP A 104 3.66 -0.78 11.05
N GLN A 105 4.08 -1.43 9.97
CA GLN A 105 5.47 -1.89 9.79
C GLN A 105 6.44 -0.70 9.70
N ILE A 106 6.08 0.37 8.98
CA ILE A 106 6.88 1.61 8.91
C ILE A 106 6.99 2.29 10.26
N LYS A 107 5.94 2.32 11.10
CA LYS A 107 6.03 2.84 12.47
C LYS A 107 7.03 2.06 13.32
N LEU A 108 7.07 0.73 13.21
CA LEU A 108 8.03 -0.10 13.92
C LEU A 108 9.46 0.12 13.39
N LEU A 109 9.65 0.23 12.07
CA LEU A 109 10.94 0.55 11.48
C LEU A 109 11.42 1.96 11.84
N ASN A 110 10.54 2.95 11.87
CA ASN A 110 10.86 4.31 12.33
C ASN A 110 11.38 4.30 13.76
N PHE A 111 10.72 3.56 14.65
CA PHE A 111 11.22 3.35 16.00
C PHE A 111 12.63 2.73 16.02
N ALA A 112 12.89 1.73 15.17
CA ALA A 112 14.20 1.11 15.06
C ALA A 112 15.28 2.06 14.51
N VAL A 113 14.94 2.89 13.52
CA VAL A 113 15.82 3.93 12.96
C VAL A 113 16.20 4.97 14.01
N GLU A 114 15.24 5.42 14.82
CA GLU A 114 15.46 6.41 15.88
C GLU A 114 16.32 5.89 17.03
N ASN A 115 16.10 4.64 17.45
CA ASN A 115 16.72 4.08 18.66
C ASN A 115 18.02 3.31 18.38
N GLY A 116 18.25 2.88 17.13
CA GLY A 116 19.44 2.15 16.73
C GLY A 116 19.55 0.73 17.30
N VAL A 117 20.74 0.12 17.19
CA VAL A 117 20.99 -1.27 17.62
C VAL A 117 20.80 -1.44 19.12
N GLY A 118 20.07 -2.47 19.53
CA GLY A 118 19.92 -2.84 20.94
C GLY A 118 18.53 -3.35 21.30
N THR A 119 18.26 -3.40 22.60
CA THR A 119 16.94 -3.74 23.14
C THR A 119 16.32 -2.48 23.74
N HIS A 120 15.14 -2.13 23.25
CA HIS A 120 14.44 -0.91 23.58
C HIS A 120 13.03 -1.20 24.06
N THR A 121 12.47 -0.28 24.81
CA THR A 121 11.08 -0.37 25.27
C THR A 121 10.21 0.49 24.36
N ARG A 122 9.20 -0.12 23.73
CA ARG A 122 8.18 0.59 22.96
C ARG A 122 6.86 0.60 23.76
N ILE A 123 6.16 1.73 23.71
CA ILE A 123 4.83 1.88 24.29
C ILE A 123 3.85 2.00 23.13
N ALA A 124 3.03 0.97 22.96
CA ALA A 124 1.98 0.92 21.94
C ALA A 124 0.61 0.92 22.65
N GLY A 125 -0.04 2.08 22.71
CA GLY A 125 -1.28 2.25 23.47
C GLY A 125 -1.04 2.07 24.99
N SER A 126 -1.70 1.09 25.60
CA SER A 126 -1.51 0.75 27.02
C SER A 126 -0.41 -0.29 27.27
N ASP A 127 0.08 -0.93 26.21
CA ASP A 127 0.99 -2.06 26.33
C ASP A 127 2.44 -1.60 26.21
N THR A 128 3.30 -2.25 26.99
CA THR A 128 4.75 -2.02 26.98
C THR A 128 5.43 -3.27 26.46
N THR A 129 6.09 -3.13 25.32
CA THR A 129 6.75 -4.23 24.59
C THR A 129 8.26 -4.01 24.57
N SER A 130 9.00 -5.11 24.50
CA SER A 130 10.44 -5.08 24.26
C SER A 130 10.68 -5.25 22.77
N VAL A 131 11.41 -4.32 22.17
CA VAL A 131 11.80 -4.36 20.76
C VAL A 131 13.30 -4.57 20.68
N VAL A 132 13.73 -5.57 19.93
CA VAL A 132 15.15 -5.83 19.64
C VAL A 132 15.43 -5.39 18.22
N VAL A 133 16.50 -4.62 18.03
CA VAL A 133 16.90 -4.04 16.75
C VAL A 133 18.34 -4.44 16.44
N GLU A 134 18.54 -5.05 15.28
CA GLU A 134 19.85 -5.30 14.68
C GLU A 134 19.95 -4.54 13.36
N ILE A 135 21.12 -3.95 13.09
CA ILE A 135 21.34 -3.13 11.89
C ILE A 135 22.66 -3.56 11.25
N THR A 136 22.62 -3.84 9.95
CA THR A 136 23.78 -4.22 9.14
C THR A 136 23.91 -3.27 7.96
N ASP A 137 25.11 -2.72 7.73
CA ASP A 137 25.38 -1.94 6.52
C ASP A 137 25.46 -2.87 5.30
N LEU A 138 24.80 -2.47 4.21
CA LEU A 138 24.78 -3.19 2.95
C LEU A 138 25.71 -2.48 1.95
N SER A 139 26.39 -3.27 1.11
CA SER A 139 27.36 -2.75 0.13
C SER A 139 27.15 -3.29 -1.29
N GLY A 140 26.09 -4.06 -1.50
CA GLY A 140 25.75 -4.68 -2.77
C GLY A 140 24.25 -4.77 -2.97
N ALA A 141 23.86 -5.17 -4.17
CA ALA A 141 22.45 -5.34 -4.51
C ALA A 141 21.85 -6.51 -3.70
N THR A 142 20.68 -6.27 -3.11
CA THR A 142 19.81 -7.29 -2.52
C THR A 142 19.07 -8.00 -3.64
N THR A 143 19.09 -9.33 -3.62
CA THR A 143 18.34 -10.15 -4.59
C THR A 143 16.87 -10.14 -4.21
N ILE A 144 16.00 -9.85 -5.18
CA ILE A 144 14.55 -9.93 -4.96
C ILE A 144 14.12 -11.41 -5.09
N PRO A 145 13.36 -11.96 -4.12
CA PRO A 145 12.83 -13.32 -4.21
C PRO A 145 12.07 -13.55 -5.51
N THR A 146 12.27 -14.71 -6.14
CA THR A 146 11.72 -15.05 -7.46
C THR A 146 10.21 -14.85 -7.55
N GLU A 147 9.51 -15.18 -6.48
CA GLU A 147 8.06 -15.10 -6.29
C GLU A 147 7.55 -13.65 -6.28
N PHE A 148 8.44 -12.66 -6.12
CA PHE A 148 8.10 -11.23 -6.14
C PHE A 148 8.62 -10.50 -7.38
N GLN A 149 9.50 -11.11 -8.19
CA GLN A 149 10.21 -10.42 -9.27
C GLN A 149 9.27 -9.83 -10.33
N THR A 150 8.20 -10.55 -10.68
CA THR A 150 7.21 -10.05 -11.65
C THR A 150 6.48 -8.81 -11.12
N ILE A 151 5.96 -8.89 -9.90
CA ILE A 151 5.20 -7.81 -9.27
C ILE A 151 6.09 -6.59 -9.01
N TYR A 152 7.30 -6.82 -8.50
CA TYR A 152 8.32 -5.78 -8.33
C TYR A 152 8.74 -5.16 -9.68
N GLY A 153 8.92 -5.99 -10.72
CA GLY A 153 9.39 -5.58 -12.04
C GLY A 153 10.91 -5.59 -12.20
N GLY A 154 11.61 -6.48 -11.48
CA GLY A 154 13.07 -6.57 -11.49
C GLY A 154 13.61 -7.72 -10.65
N THR A 155 14.93 -7.92 -10.68
CA THR A 155 15.58 -9.05 -9.98
C THR A 155 16.39 -8.63 -8.76
N SER A 156 16.63 -7.33 -8.58
CA SER A 156 17.47 -6.81 -7.51
C SER A 156 17.14 -5.35 -7.19
N ALA A 157 17.29 -4.98 -5.92
CA ALA A 157 17.23 -3.60 -5.44
C ALA A 157 18.50 -3.27 -4.64
N THR A 158 18.81 -1.99 -4.45
CA THR A 158 19.95 -1.56 -3.64
C THR A 158 19.44 -0.84 -2.40
N PHE A 159 19.95 -1.25 -1.25
CA PHE A 159 19.66 -0.64 0.05
C PHE A 159 20.99 -0.34 0.76
N ASP A 160 20.99 0.66 1.65
CA ASP A 160 22.18 1.04 2.41
C ASP A 160 22.28 0.26 3.72
N LYS A 161 21.12 -0.09 4.29
CA LYS A 161 21.02 -0.75 5.59
C LYS A 161 19.98 -1.85 5.58
N TYR A 162 20.30 -2.93 6.28
CA TYR A 162 19.39 -4.00 6.66
C TYR A 162 19.04 -3.87 8.14
N TYR A 163 17.75 -3.92 8.45
CA TYR A 163 17.17 -3.89 9.78
C TYR A 163 16.49 -5.23 10.04
N HIS A 164 16.87 -5.89 11.12
CA HIS A 164 16.16 -7.03 11.68
C HIS A 164 15.53 -6.57 13.00
N VAL A 165 14.20 -6.53 13.05
CA VAL A 165 13.44 -5.97 14.17
C VAL A 165 12.50 -7.03 14.73
N THR A 166 12.65 -7.33 16.02
CA THR A 166 11.79 -8.27 16.75
C THR A 166 10.98 -7.54 17.81
N GLU A 167 9.65 -7.66 17.77
CA GLU A 167 8.73 -7.17 18.81
C GLU A 167 7.80 -8.31 19.25
N GLY A 168 8.11 -8.97 20.36
CA GLY A 168 7.36 -10.15 20.79
C GLY A 168 7.56 -11.34 19.82
N ASP A 169 6.46 -11.82 19.24
CA ASP A 169 6.48 -12.88 18.21
C ASP A 169 6.58 -12.30 16.78
N ASP A 170 6.44 -10.98 16.62
CA ASP A 170 6.54 -10.31 15.32
C ASP A 170 8.00 -10.04 14.96
N VAL A 171 8.38 -10.45 13.75
CA VAL A 171 9.70 -10.22 13.16
C VAL A 171 9.53 -9.51 11.83
N ILE A 172 10.24 -8.38 11.68
CA ILE A 172 10.30 -7.61 10.44
C ILE A 172 11.75 -7.51 10.00
N ASP A 173 11.98 -7.84 8.73
CA ASP A 173 13.26 -7.71 8.05
C ASP A 173 13.11 -6.63 6.97
N ALA A 174 13.95 -5.60 7.01
CA ALA A 174 13.81 -4.48 6.09
C ALA A 174 15.13 -3.94 5.54
N GLY A 175 15.17 -3.73 4.23
CA GLY A 175 16.21 -2.98 3.56
C GLY A 175 15.77 -1.54 3.40
N ILE A 176 16.59 -0.58 3.80
CA ILE A 176 16.32 0.86 3.67
C ILE A 176 17.48 1.53 2.95
N SER A 177 17.15 2.39 1.98
CA SER A 177 18.07 3.38 1.39
C SER A 177 17.32 4.69 1.28
N ALA A 178 17.88 5.75 1.85
CA ALA A 178 17.24 7.06 1.89
C ALA A 178 18.27 8.18 1.73
N THR A 179 17.98 9.11 0.84
CA THR A 179 18.73 10.34 0.57
C THR A 179 17.76 11.53 0.67
N ASN A 180 18.24 12.76 0.51
CA ASN A 180 17.34 13.93 0.52
C ASN A 180 16.31 13.93 -0.63
N GLU A 181 16.52 13.17 -1.70
CA GLU A 181 15.68 13.16 -2.90
C GLU A 181 14.88 11.87 -3.05
N ASP A 182 15.43 10.75 -2.58
CA ASP A 182 14.87 9.42 -2.79
C ASP A 182 14.77 8.65 -1.48
N ALA A 183 13.69 7.92 -1.29
CA ALA A 183 13.52 6.96 -0.20
C ALA A 183 13.03 5.62 -0.76
N SER A 184 13.63 4.53 -0.30
CA SER A 184 13.25 3.17 -0.69
C SER A 184 13.28 2.23 0.50
N VAL A 185 12.31 1.34 0.54
CA VAL A 185 12.19 0.31 1.57
C VAL A 185 11.67 -0.99 0.96
N LEU A 186 12.28 -2.10 1.35
CA LEU A 186 11.77 -3.45 1.12
C LEU A 186 11.52 -4.08 2.48
N ILE A 187 10.28 -4.47 2.79
CA ILE A 187 9.89 -5.05 4.08
C ILE A 187 9.42 -6.48 3.85
N TYR A 188 10.10 -7.42 4.48
CA TYR A 188 9.72 -8.82 4.57
C TYR A 188 9.16 -9.11 5.96
N GLN A 189 8.04 -9.84 6.01
CA GLN A 189 7.48 -10.38 7.24
C GLN A 189 7.02 -11.83 7.00
N ASN A 190 7.33 -12.69 7.95
CA ASN A 190 6.83 -14.07 7.99
C ASN A 190 6.07 -14.27 9.29
N ILE A 191 4.76 -14.50 9.17
CA ILE A 191 3.89 -14.85 10.30
C ILE A 191 3.83 -16.37 10.34
N PRO A 192 4.44 -17.01 11.36
CA PRO A 192 4.47 -18.46 11.46
C PRO A 192 3.06 -19.02 11.65
N GLU A 193 2.91 -20.30 11.33
CA GLU A 193 1.66 -21.02 11.52
C GLU A 193 1.25 -21.01 13.00
N ASP A 194 0.13 -20.37 13.33
CA ASP A 194 -0.48 -20.52 14.66
C ASP A 194 -0.97 -21.97 14.82
N VAL A 195 -0.55 -22.63 15.89
CA VAL A 195 -0.96 -23.99 16.28
C VAL A 195 -2.43 -24.07 16.73
N SER A 196 -3.16 -22.95 16.75
CA SER A 196 -4.60 -22.90 16.99
C SER A 196 -5.42 -23.42 15.79
N SER A 197 -6.73 -23.65 15.99
CA SER A 197 -7.60 -24.39 15.05
C SER A 197 -7.84 -23.72 13.68
N ASN A 198 -7.33 -22.50 13.48
CA ASN A 198 -7.37 -21.78 12.21
C ASN A 198 -5.93 -21.48 11.78
N SER A 199 -5.12 -22.53 11.62
CA SER A 199 -3.70 -22.38 11.35
C SER A 199 -3.51 -21.56 10.08
N SER A 200 -2.89 -20.38 10.25
CA SER A 200 -2.59 -19.48 9.16
C SER A 200 -1.12 -19.18 9.18
N ARG A 201 -0.42 -19.56 8.12
CA ARG A 201 0.94 -19.10 7.84
C ARG A 201 0.86 -18.05 6.75
N ASN A 202 1.66 -17.00 6.89
CA ASN A 202 1.69 -15.89 5.95
C ASN A 202 3.12 -15.44 5.68
N THR A 203 3.46 -15.22 4.42
CA THR A 203 4.66 -14.47 4.06
C THR A 203 4.26 -13.26 3.22
N ILE A 204 4.70 -12.09 3.63
CA ILE A 204 4.42 -10.81 2.98
C ILE A 204 5.73 -10.14 2.61
N LEU A 205 5.79 -9.56 1.41
CA LEU A 205 6.88 -8.71 0.96
C LEU A 205 6.31 -7.43 0.36
N TYR A 206 6.68 -6.28 0.93
CA TYR A 206 6.35 -4.96 0.39
C TYR A 206 7.59 -4.25 -0.10
N TYR A 207 7.47 -3.56 -1.22
CA TYR A 207 8.46 -2.61 -1.70
C TYR A 207 7.81 -1.25 -1.92
N ALA A 208 8.42 -0.20 -1.37
CA ALA A 208 8.09 1.17 -1.69
C ALA A 208 9.34 1.94 -2.12
N TYR A 209 9.20 2.76 -3.15
CA TYR A 209 10.17 3.76 -3.56
C TYR A 209 9.46 5.08 -3.82
N ALA A 210 10.05 6.17 -3.37
CA ALA A 210 9.61 7.52 -3.66
C ALA A 210 10.78 8.38 -4.11
N ASN A 211 10.53 9.21 -5.12
CA ASN A 211 11.28 10.45 -5.31
C ASN A 211 10.50 11.61 -4.67
N LEU A 212 11.02 12.13 -3.58
CA LEU A 212 10.38 13.14 -2.73
C LEU A 212 10.32 14.51 -3.42
N THR A 213 11.13 14.74 -4.46
CA THR A 213 11.14 16.00 -5.21
C THR A 213 10.08 16.01 -6.31
N THR A 214 9.91 14.89 -7.03
CA THR A 214 8.93 14.78 -8.13
C THR A 214 7.58 14.24 -7.68
N GLY A 215 7.48 13.68 -6.47
CA GLY A 215 6.29 12.96 -6.02
C GLY A 215 6.06 11.64 -6.75
N THR A 216 7.11 11.12 -7.40
CA THR A 216 7.05 9.80 -8.06
C THR A 216 7.08 8.71 -7.00
N LEU A 217 6.23 7.70 -7.13
CA LEU A 217 6.12 6.59 -6.20
C LEU A 217 5.95 5.28 -6.95
N VAL A 218 6.55 4.23 -6.41
CA VAL A 218 6.18 2.84 -6.64
C VAL A 218 5.83 2.23 -5.29
N PHE A 219 4.67 1.59 -5.17
CA PHE A 219 4.29 0.77 -4.02
C PHE A 219 3.78 -0.57 -4.53
N SER A 220 4.44 -1.64 -4.15
CA SER A 220 4.12 -3.00 -4.59
C SER A 220 4.19 -3.96 -3.44
N GLY A 221 3.37 -5.01 -3.49
CA GLY A 221 3.34 -6.02 -2.46
C GLY A 221 2.94 -7.37 -3.01
N ALA A 222 3.44 -8.41 -2.34
CA ALA A 222 3.01 -9.77 -2.60
C ALA A 222 2.83 -10.52 -1.29
N GLU A 223 1.81 -11.34 -1.26
CA GLU A 223 1.43 -12.16 -0.10
C GLU A 223 1.18 -13.59 -0.58
N HIS A 224 1.65 -14.55 0.21
CA HIS A 224 1.21 -15.93 0.11
C HIS A 224 0.77 -16.40 1.49
N LYS A 225 -0.44 -16.95 1.56
CA LYS A 225 -1.10 -17.32 2.80
C LYS A 225 -1.89 -18.60 2.64
N VAL A 226 -1.86 -19.44 3.67
CA VAL A 226 -2.72 -20.62 3.76
C VAL A 226 -3.69 -20.42 4.91
N ILE A 227 -4.99 -20.62 4.67
CA ILE A 227 -6.03 -20.56 5.71
C ILE A 227 -6.91 -21.79 5.58
N ASN A 228 -6.97 -22.62 6.63
CA ASN A 228 -7.81 -23.82 6.65
C ASN A 228 -7.55 -24.76 5.44
N GLY A 229 -6.29 -24.83 4.99
CA GLY A 229 -5.87 -25.62 3.84
C GLY A 229 -6.23 -25.05 2.47
N ALA A 230 -6.82 -23.85 2.40
CA ALA A 230 -6.96 -23.10 1.15
C ALA A 230 -5.76 -22.17 0.96
N ASP A 231 -5.21 -22.18 -0.26
CA ASP A 231 -4.11 -21.29 -0.65
C ASP A 231 -4.67 -19.97 -1.14
N TYR A 232 -4.03 -18.89 -0.72
CA TYR A 232 -4.34 -17.53 -1.10
C TYR A 232 -3.04 -16.84 -1.51
N SER A 233 -3.07 -16.15 -2.64
CA SER A 233 -1.95 -15.32 -3.07
C SER A 233 -2.46 -13.96 -3.52
N LEU A 234 -1.69 -12.92 -3.23
CA LEU A 234 -1.96 -11.55 -3.66
C LEU A 234 -0.71 -11.00 -4.30
N GLY A 235 -0.90 -10.23 -5.37
CA GLY A 235 0.14 -9.41 -5.95
C GLY A 235 -0.44 -8.08 -6.38
N PHE A 236 0.18 -6.97 -5.98
CA PHE A 236 -0.26 -5.66 -6.41
C PHE A 236 0.90 -4.71 -6.69
N LYS A 237 0.64 -3.72 -7.52
CA LYS A 237 1.54 -2.61 -7.82
C LYS A 237 0.73 -1.35 -8.09
N LEU A 238 1.12 -0.28 -7.42
CA LEU A 238 0.67 1.08 -7.60
C LEU A 238 1.89 1.92 -8.01
N ASN A 239 1.77 2.66 -9.11
CA ASN A 239 2.78 3.62 -9.53
C ASN A 239 2.13 4.99 -9.71
N SER A 240 2.85 6.07 -9.39
CA SER A 240 2.47 7.39 -9.89
C SER A 240 3.15 7.66 -11.24
N LEU A 241 2.38 8.28 -12.12
CA LEU A 241 2.83 8.77 -13.42
C LEU A 241 2.72 10.30 -13.37
N ASP A 242 3.87 10.97 -13.38
CA ASP A 242 3.98 12.44 -13.36
C ASP A 242 3.30 13.15 -12.18
N GLY A 243 3.11 12.46 -11.04
CA GLY A 243 2.65 13.02 -9.76
C GLY A 243 1.13 13.24 -9.61
N GLU A 244 0.38 13.25 -10.72
CA GLU A 244 -1.09 13.42 -10.72
C GLU A 244 -1.84 12.15 -11.14
N LEU A 245 -1.22 11.33 -12.00
CA LEU A 245 -1.83 10.11 -12.51
C LEU A 245 -1.36 8.91 -11.71
N PHE A 246 -2.20 7.89 -11.63
CA PHE A 246 -1.85 6.60 -11.05
C PHE A 246 -2.04 5.46 -12.04
N ASP A 247 -1.32 4.39 -11.76
CA ASP A 247 -1.31 3.13 -12.48
C ASP A 247 -1.40 2.02 -11.42
N TYR A 248 -2.44 1.18 -11.48
CA TYR A 248 -2.72 0.16 -10.49
C TYR A 248 -3.01 -1.20 -11.13
N ASN A 249 -2.34 -2.23 -10.64
CA ASN A 249 -2.61 -3.63 -10.96
C ASN A 249 -2.67 -4.41 -9.65
N MET A 250 -3.69 -5.24 -9.49
CA MET A 250 -3.82 -6.18 -8.39
C MET A 250 -4.42 -7.48 -8.90
N SER A 251 -3.86 -8.60 -8.48
CA SER A 251 -4.50 -9.89 -8.66
C SER A 251 -4.48 -10.67 -7.37
N TYR A 252 -5.54 -11.42 -7.16
CA TYR A 252 -5.71 -12.32 -6.04
C TYR A 252 -6.08 -13.70 -6.55
N TYR A 253 -5.38 -14.70 -6.04
CA TYR A 253 -5.62 -16.11 -6.29
C TYR A 253 -6.21 -16.76 -5.05
N VAL A 254 -7.13 -17.69 -5.28
CA VAL A 254 -7.63 -18.62 -4.27
C VAL A 254 -7.72 -20.02 -4.83
N ASN A 255 -7.24 -20.99 -4.05
CA ASN A 255 -7.50 -22.40 -4.28
C ASN A 255 -8.13 -23.00 -3.03
N ASN A 256 -9.40 -23.37 -3.15
CA ASN A 256 -10.12 -23.96 -2.05
C ASN A 256 -10.40 -25.45 -2.31
N PRO A 257 -9.61 -26.37 -1.73
CA PRO A 257 -9.81 -27.81 -1.94
C PRO A 257 -11.14 -28.31 -1.37
N THR A 258 -11.68 -27.65 -0.34
CA THR A 258 -12.98 -28.01 0.25
C THR A 258 -14.14 -27.81 -0.73
N TYR A 259 -14.09 -26.76 -1.53
CA TYR A 259 -15.11 -26.44 -2.52
C TYR A 259 -14.71 -26.83 -3.96
N SER A 260 -13.52 -27.41 -4.14
CA SER A 260 -12.99 -27.84 -5.45
C SER A 260 -13.03 -26.74 -6.50
N TYR A 261 -12.70 -25.50 -6.12
CA TYR A 261 -12.56 -24.38 -7.04
C TYR A 261 -11.20 -23.70 -6.87
N SER A 262 -10.65 -23.24 -7.98
CA SER A 262 -9.52 -22.32 -8.06
C SER A 262 -9.93 -21.09 -8.87
N MET A 263 -9.49 -19.91 -8.48
CA MET A 263 -9.85 -18.67 -9.18
C MET A 263 -8.71 -17.67 -9.10
N VAL A 264 -8.55 -16.89 -10.17
CA VAL A 264 -7.82 -15.61 -10.15
C VAL A 264 -8.80 -14.50 -10.44
N GLU A 265 -8.82 -13.46 -9.60
CA GLU A 265 -9.47 -12.18 -9.87
C GLU A 265 -8.39 -11.11 -10.07
N CYS A 266 -8.50 -10.34 -11.15
CA CYS A 266 -7.58 -9.27 -11.52
C CYS A 266 -8.33 -7.94 -11.58
N LEU A 267 -7.73 -6.90 -11.01
CA LEU A 267 -8.16 -5.51 -11.08
C LEU A 267 -7.01 -4.68 -11.64
N THR A 268 -7.20 -4.08 -12.80
CA THR A 268 -6.21 -3.19 -13.43
C THR A 268 -6.85 -1.85 -13.76
N GLY A 269 -6.08 -0.78 -13.67
CA GLY A 269 -6.61 0.54 -14.00
C GLY A 269 -5.64 1.66 -13.73
N GLY A 270 -6.14 2.87 -13.88
CA GLY A 270 -5.33 4.07 -13.82
C GLY A 270 -6.02 5.27 -14.44
N GLY A 271 -5.43 6.43 -14.24
CA GLY A 271 -6.01 7.72 -14.62
C GLY A 271 -5.71 8.79 -13.60
N ASP A 272 -6.56 9.80 -13.53
CA ASP A 272 -6.45 10.90 -12.57
C ASP A 272 -7.17 10.51 -11.28
N LYS A 273 -6.44 10.47 -10.16
CA LYS A 273 -7.00 10.11 -8.84
C LYS A 273 -8.00 11.15 -8.31
N ASP A 274 -7.94 12.39 -8.81
CA ASP A 274 -8.84 13.49 -8.47
C ASP A 274 -9.84 13.76 -9.61
N GLY A 275 -9.80 12.95 -10.68
CA GLY A 275 -10.58 13.09 -11.90
C GLY A 275 -10.99 11.74 -12.50
N ASP A 276 -11.09 11.64 -13.81
CA ASP A 276 -11.55 10.40 -14.44
C ASP A 276 -10.44 9.33 -14.43
N PHE A 277 -10.77 8.14 -13.95
CA PHE A 277 -9.93 6.95 -14.06
C PHE A 277 -10.75 5.74 -14.51
N VAL A 278 -10.06 4.77 -15.13
CA VAL A 278 -10.68 3.53 -15.60
C VAL A 278 -10.26 2.37 -14.70
N LEU A 279 -11.17 1.43 -14.49
CA LEU A 279 -10.84 0.11 -13.94
C LEU A 279 -11.38 -0.98 -14.86
N ARG A 280 -10.63 -2.08 -14.92
CA ARG A 280 -11.00 -3.35 -15.51
C ARG A 280 -10.96 -4.42 -14.43
N HIS A 281 -12.04 -5.17 -14.32
CA HIS A 281 -12.12 -6.41 -13.57
C HIS A 281 -12.11 -7.58 -14.55
N ALA A 282 -11.25 -8.57 -14.31
CA ALA A 282 -11.22 -9.82 -15.05
C ALA A 282 -11.15 -10.99 -14.08
N LYS A 283 -11.88 -12.07 -14.35
CA LYS A 283 -11.92 -13.27 -13.52
C LYS A 283 -11.73 -14.54 -14.34
N TYR A 284 -10.97 -15.47 -13.79
CA TYR A 284 -10.63 -16.76 -14.39
C TYR A 284 -10.99 -17.90 -13.44
N LEU A 285 -11.86 -18.81 -13.88
CA LEU A 285 -12.41 -19.94 -13.14
C LEU A 285 -12.58 -21.16 -14.09
N PRO A 286 -11.66 -22.14 -14.08
CA PRO A 286 -10.58 -22.31 -13.12
C PRO A 286 -9.43 -21.32 -13.34
N ALA A 287 -8.61 -21.12 -12.30
CA ALA A 287 -7.49 -20.18 -12.33
C ALA A 287 -6.47 -20.45 -13.46
N ASP A 288 -6.31 -21.71 -13.88
CA ASP A 288 -5.41 -22.19 -14.93
C ASP A 288 -6.12 -22.37 -16.29
N GLY A 289 -7.34 -21.82 -16.43
CA GLY A 289 -8.09 -21.83 -17.69
C GLY A 289 -7.42 -21.03 -18.80
N ASP A 290 -7.87 -21.22 -20.04
CA ASP A 290 -7.46 -20.36 -21.16
C ASP A 290 -7.66 -18.88 -20.79
N LEU A 291 -6.79 -17.98 -21.29
CA LEU A 291 -6.78 -16.52 -21.02
C LEU A 291 -8.08 -15.75 -21.38
N ASN A 292 -9.16 -16.45 -21.76
CA ASN A 292 -10.48 -15.84 -21.87
C ASN A 292 -11.07 -15.74 -20.47
N ALA A 293 -11.13 -14.53 -19.92
CA ALA A 293 -11.81 -14.28 -18.67
C ALA A 293 -13.27 -14.75 -18.77
N ASP A 294 -13.73 -15.46 -17.73
CA ASP A 294 -15.13 -15.88 -17.62
C ASP A 294 -16.06 -14.68 -17.44
N ASP A 295 -15.53 -13.66 -16.78
CA ASP A 295 -16.21 -12.41 -16.44
C ASP A 295 -15.22 -11.26 -16.63
N GLU A 296 -15.55 -10.32 -17.53
CA GLU A 296 -14.76 -9.11 -17.77
C GLU A 296 -15.65 -7.87 -17.81
N TYR A 297 -15.28 -6.86 -17.02
CA TYR A 297 -16.02 -5.61 -16.90
C TYR A 297 -15.05 -4.43 -16.90
N VAL A 298 -15.42 -3.36 -17.58
CA VAL A 298 -14.61 -2.13 -17.67
C VAL A 298 -15.51 -0.93 -17.44
N SER A 299 -15.11 -0.02 -16.55
CA SER A 299 -15.89 1.17 -16.24
C SER A 299 -14.99 2.36 -15.90
N ILE A 300 -15.50 3.57 -16.17
CA ILE A 300 -14.87 4.83 -15.78
C ILE A 300 -15.57 5.39 -14.55
N PHE A 301 -14.76 5.86 -13.60
CA PHE A 301 -15.20 6.44 -12.34
C PHE A 301 -14.65 7.85 -12.19
N ASN A 302 -15.41 8.66 -11.44
CA ASN A 302 -14.98 9.99 -10.99
C ASN A 302 -15.06 10.07 -9.45
N PRO A 303 -13.93 10.29 -8.75
CA PRO A 303 -13.83 10.45 -7.31
C PRO A 303 -14.31 11.85 -6.86
N PRO A 304 -14.58 12.06 -5.56
CA PRO A 304 -14.42 11.12 -4.45
C PRO A 304 -15.57 10.11 -4.30
N ASP A 305 -16.72 10.36 -4.94
CA ASP A 305 -17.93 9.55 -4.75
C ASP A 305 -17.98 8.30 -5.66
N TYR A 306 -16.91 8.04 -6.41
CA TYR A 306 -16.81 6.94 -7.38
C TYR A 306 -17.99 6.89 -8.34
N THR A 307 -18.46 8.07 -8.76
CA THR A 307 -19.63 8.15 -9.64
C THR A 307 -19.30 7.49 -10.97
N TYR A 308 -20.16 6.56 -11.39
CA TYR A 308 -20.08 5.95 -12.70
C TYR A 308 -20.24 7.02 -13.79
N VAL A 309 -19.26 7.10 -14.69
CA VAL A 309 -19.26 8.11 -15.75
C VAL A 309 -19.86 7.54 -17.04
N ASN A 310 -19.31 6.44 -17.56
CA ASN A 310 -19.78 5.61 -18.67
C ASN A 310 -18.81 4.45 -18.95
N ASP A 311 -19.16 3.55 -19.89
CA ASP A 311 -18.28 2.45 -20.35
C ASP A 311 -17.44 2.80 -21.59
N THR A 312 -17.60 4.01 -22.15
CA THR A 312 -16.84 4.41 -23.34
C THR A 312 -15.46 4.91 -22.94
N VAL A 313 -14.54 3.96 -22.77
CA VAL A 313 -13.14 4.25 -22.42
C VAL A 313 -12.49 5.12 -23.49
N SER A 314 -12.03 6.29 -23.09
CA SER A 314 -11.27 7.18 -23.96
C SER A 314 -9.90 6.59 -24.30
N ALA A 315 -9.36 6.93 -25.46
CA ALA A 315 -8.10 6.35 -25.95
C ALA A 315 -6.88 6.60 -25.04
N ASN A 316 -6.91 7.63 -24.20
CA ASN A 316 -5.87 7.91 -23.20
C ASN A 316 -5.96 6.99 -21.96
N LEU A 317 -7.11 6.37 -21.71
CA LEU A 317 -7.32 5.48 -20.57
C LEU A 317 -7.14 4.00 -20.95
N THR A 318 -7.25 3.63 -22.23
CA THR A 318 -7.11 2.24 -22.69
C THR A 318 -5.77 1.59 -22.35
N GLN A 319 -4.71 2.38 -22.16
CA GLN A 319 -3.40 1.87 -21.75
C GLN A 319 -3.38 1.24 -20.36
N TYR A 320 -4.34 1.57 -19.50
CA TYR A 320 -4.41 1.11 -18.11
C TYR A 320 -5.14 -0.23 -17.94
N ILE A 321 -5.75 -0.74 -19.01
CA ILE A 321 -6.63 -1.93 -18.97
C ILE A 321 -6.20 -3.03 -19.95
N THR A 322 -4.98 -2.95 -20.50
CA THR A 322 -4.46 -3.93 -21.45
C THR A 322 -4.15 -5.28 -20.79
N ASP A 323 -4.34 -6.38 -21.51
CA ASP A 323 -4.08 -7.75 -21.00
C ASP A 323 -2.67 -7.94 -20.43
N SER A 324 -1.65 -7.29 -21.02
CA SER A 324 -0.26 -7.38 -20.56
C SER A 324 0.01 -6.81 -19.17
N ARG A 325 -1.02 -6.30 -18.49
CA ARG A 325 -0.96 -5.73 -17.14
C ARG A 325 -1.62 -6.62 -16.08
N LEU A 326 -2.35 -7.64 -16.51
CA LEU A 326 -2.96 -8.60 -15.60
C LEU A 326 -1.85 -9.46 -15.03
N TYR A 327 -1.80 -9.61 -13.71
CA TYR A 327 -1.03 -10.69 -13.11
C TYR A 327 -1.87 -11.96 -13.19
N ASP A 328 -1.40 -12.95 -13.93
CA ASP A 328 -2.04 -14.27 -13.99
C ASP A 328 -1.60 -15.16 -12.81
N ILE A 329 -1.98 -16.43 -12.82
CA ILE A 329 -1.59 -17.37 -11.75
C ILE A 329 -0.07 -17.60 -11.69
N ASP A 330 0.63 -17.54 -12.83
CA ASP A 330 2.08 -17.77 -12.91
C ASP A 330 2.87 -16.56 -12.40
N ASP A 331 2.26 -15.37 -12.43
CA ASP A 331 2.82 -14.13 -11.89
C ASP A 331 2.69 -14.01 -10.37
N LEU A 332 1.78 -14.76 -9.75
CA LEU A 332 1.50 -14.72 -8.32
C LEU A 332 2.40 -15.69 -7.54
N PRO A 333 2.74 -15.37 -6.27
CA PRO A 333 3.55 -16.24 -5.44
C PRO A 333 2.82 -17.56 -5.18
N SER A 334 3.42 -18.67 -5.61
CA SER A 334 2.87 -20.03 -5.41
C SER A 334 3.47 -20.74 -4.20
N THR A 335 4.46 -20.12 -3.57
CA THR A 335 5.20 -20.63 -2.41
C THR A 335 5.52 -19.50 -1.43
N TRP A 336 5.97 -19.90 -0.23
CA TRP A 336 6.51 -18.98 0.77
C TRP A 336 7.72 -18.23 0.23
N PHE A 337 7.78 -16.92 0.48
CA PHE A 337 8.98 -16.14 0.18
C PHE A 337 10.14 -16.56 1.09
N SER A 338 11.35 -16.50 0.54
CA SER A 338 12.56 -16.49 1.36
C SER A 338 12.86 -15.06 1.79
N ASN A 339 13.44 -14.89 2.98
CA ASN A 339 13.98 -13.60 3.40
C ASN A 339 15.04 -13.14 2.38
N PRO A 340 14.95 -11.92 1.82
CA PRO A 340 15.93 -11.40 0.86
C PRO A 340 17.39 -11.33 1.37
N TRP A 341 17.61 -11.42 2.68
CA TRP A 341 18.92 -11.29 3.33
C TRP A 341 19.44 -12.59 3.98
N ASP A 342 18.74 -13.72 3.82
CA ASP A 342 19.16 -15.05 4.34
C ASP A 342 20.11 -15.82 3.41
#